data_AF-A0A7C3H5X3-F1
#
_entry.id   AF-A0A7C3H5X3-F1
#
_cell.length_a   1.000
_cell.length_b   1.000
_cell.length_c   1.000
_cell.angle_alpha   90.00
_cell.angle_beta   90.00
_cell.angle_gamma   90.00
#
_symmetry.space_group_name_H-M   'P 1'
#
loop_
_entity.id
_entity.type
_entity.pdbx_description
1 polymer ?
#
loop_
_entity_poly.entity_id
_entity_poly.type
_entity_poly.pdbx_seq_one_letter_code
_entity_poly.pdbx_strand_id
1 'polypeptide(L)'
;HDELLLLFGLVAAIAGADLFELVGMKADLGALAFGVLLGGHRKSSELAKIMLHFKNLFLIGFFLTIGLSGLPGPREFGIALLLTLIMPFKFLLFFTILTRFHLRARTAMLTALNLSNYSEFGLIVAAIGVTNAWLSNEWLVIIALALSFSFIYASIFSSMEHRLYARFEHLLLPFESDTRLAEDEIVTPGDAEVLIFGLGRTGGNAYRAMREDYGDRVCGVDYDQTRVDAYKKLGWRVIRGDATDADFWRAIDHQQIRMVMLALPSFNENLAAVKELRSAGYPGFIAATAHFDDERARLESAGADAAFNIFAEAGAGFAAHARSSYESPRRT
;
A
#
# COMPACT_ATOMS: atom_id res chain seq x y z
N HIS A 1 24.62 7.13 4.19
CA HIS A 1 24.45 5.95 3.32
C HIS A 1 23.55 6.32 2.14
N ASP A 2 22.40 6.89 2.47
CA ASP A 2 21.36 7.35 1.55
C ASP A 2 21.85 8.45 0.60
N GLU A 3 22.70 9.36 1.08
CA GLU A 3 23.31 10.43 0.27
C GLU A 3 24.17 9.91 -0.89
N LEU A 4 24.90 8.81 -0.67
CA LEU A 4 25.76 8.22 -1.71
C LEU A 4 24.90 7.51 -2.77
N LEU A 5 23.81 6.86 -2.33
CA LEU A 5 22.81 6.27 -3.23
C LEU A 5 22.13 7.34 -4.09
N LEU A 6 21.76 8.46 -3.48
CA LEU A 6 21.22 9.62 -4.19
C LEU A 6 22.18 10.10 -5.27
N LEU A 7 23.43 10.39 -4.89
CA LEU A 7 24.45 10.88 -5.82
C LEU A 7 24.66 9.89 -6.96
N PHE A 8 24.76 8.60 -6.64
CA PHE A 8 24.91 7.54 -7.63
C PHE A 8 23.73 7.49 -8.60
N GLY A 9 22.49 7.56 -8.11
CA GLY A 9 21.30 7.54 -8.97
C GLY A 9 21.25 8.72 -9.93
N LEU A 10 21.56 9.92 -9.44
CA LEU A 10 21.56 11.13 -10.26
C LEU A 10 22.68 11.10 -11.30
N VAL A 11 23.90 10.74 -10.90
CA VAL A 11 25.04 10.59 -11.81
C VAL A 11 24.78 9.49 -12.84
N ALA A 12 24.19 8.36 -12.46
CA ALA A 12 23.86 7.30 -13.39
C ALA A 12 22.83 7.73 -14.43
N ALA A 13 21.80 8.50 -14.03
CA ALA A 13 20.81 9.03 -14.96
C ALA A 13 21.42 10.03 -15.95
N ILE A 14 22.25 10.96 -15.46
CA ILE A 14 22.94 11.96 -16.30
C ILE A 14 23.97 11.29 -17.21
N ALA A 15 24.79 10.39 -16.68
CA ALA A 15 25.77 9.64 -17.47
C ALA A 15 25.11 8.80 -18.56
N GLY A 16 23.95 8.18 -18.26
CA GLY A 16 23.17 7.47 -19.25
C GLY A 16 22.64 8.39 -20.35
N ALA A 17 22.09 9.54 -19.97
CA ALA A 17 21.63 10.57 -20.90
C ALA A 17 22.75 11.07 -21.83
N ASP A 18 23.89 11.50 -21.25
CA ASP A 18 25.04 12.01 -21.99
C ASP A 18 25.63 10.94 -22.93
N LEU A 19 25.73 9.67 -22.47
CA LEU A 19 26.26 8.58 -23.29
C LEU A 19 25.40 8.31 -24.52
N PHE A 20 24.08 8.40 -24.38
CA PHE A 20 23.16 8.22 -25.50
C PHE A 20 23.23 9.40 -26.47
N GLU A 21 23.35 10.62 -25.95
CA GLU A 21 23.52 11.81 -26.78
C GLU A 21 24.81 11.75 -27.60
N LEU A 22 25.92 11.25 -27.02
CA LEU A 22 27.19 11.05 -27.71
C LEU A 22 27.11 10.11 -28.93
N VAL A 23 26.18 9.15 -28.91
CA VAL A 23 25.97 8.20 -30.02
C VAL A 23 24.78 8.61 -30.90
N GLY A 24 24.27 9.83 -30.76
CA GLY A 24 23.18 10.38 -31.57
C GLY A 24 21.78 9.84 -31.21
N MET A 25 21.64 9.24 -30.02
CA MET A 25 20.34 8.82 -29.48
C MET A 25 19.78 9.88 -28.52
N LYS A 26 18.48 9.80 -28.23
CA LYS A 26 17.84 10.74 -27.30
C LYS A 26 18.29 10.48 -25.85
N ALA A 27 18.56 11.56 -25.13
CA ALA A 27 19.00 11.57 -23.74
C ALA A 27 18.01 10.85 -22.77
N ASP A 28 16.70 10.99 -23.00
CA ASP A 28 15.66 10.34 -22.20
C ASP A 28 15.72 8.81 -22.26
N LEU A 29 16.02 8.25 -23.43
CA LEU A 29 16.26 6.81 -23.62
C LEU A 29 17.50 6.34 -22.84
N GLY A 30 18.56 7.16 -22.78
CA GLY A 30 19.77 6.85 -22.04
C GLY A 30 19.56 6.79 -20.53
N ALA A 31 18.86 7.79 -19.99
CA ALA A 31 18.47 7.80 -18.58
C ALA A 31 17.56 6.60 -18.24
N LEU A 32 16.59 6.26 -19.11
CA LEU A 32 15.72 5.10 -18.94
C LEU A 32 16.50 3.78 -18.96
N ALA A 33 17.42 3.61 -19.92
CA ALA A 33 18.24 2.40 -20.05
C ALA A 33 19.09 2.16 -18.79
N PHE A 34 19.73 3.20 -18.26
CA PHE A 34 20.48 3.11 -17.00
C PHE A 34 19.56 2.79 -15.82
N GLY A 35 18.36 3.38 -15.76
CA GLY A 35 17.35 3.01 -14.76
C GLY A 35 16.99 1.52 -14.80
N VAL A 36 16.77 0.96 -16.00
CA VAL A 36 16.48 -0.48 -16.20
C VAL A 36 17.66 -1.34 -15.78
N LEU A 37 18.88 -0.98 -16.16
CA LEU A 37 20.11 -1.69 -15.77
C LEU A 37 20.28 -1.76 -14.25
N LEU A 38 19.94 -0.68 -13.54
CA LEU A 38 20.00 -0.63 -12.08
C LEU A 38 18.85 -1.37 -11.39
N GLY A 39 17.76 -1.65 -12.10
CA GLY A 39 16.55 -2.27 -11.54
C GLY A 39 16.77 -3.62 -10.88
N GLY A 40 17.72 -4.42 -11.38
CA GLY A 40 18.04 -5.76 -10.85
C GLY A 40 18.90 -5.75 -9.58
N HIS A 41 19.41 -4.60 -9.13
CA HIS A 41 20.31 -4.53 -7.99
C HIS A 41 19.55 -4.62 -6.64
N ARG A 42 20.16 -5.21 -5.60
CA ARG A 42 19.54 -5.36 -4.27
C ARG A 42 19.04 -4.05 -3.65
N LYS A 43 19.67 -2.93 -3.99
CA LYS A 43 19.31 -1.58 -3.52
C LYS A 43 18.47 -0.77 -4.51
N SER A 44 17.98 -1.37 -5.59
CA SER A 44 17.18 -0.66 -6.59
C SER A 44 15.90 -0.09 -5.98
N SER A 45 15.28 -0.79 -5.02
CA SER A 45 14.07 -0.32 -4.32
C SER A 45 14.35 0.91 -3.43
N GLU A 46 15.48 0.94 -2.74
CA GLU A 46 15.93 2.08 -1.94
C GLU A 46 16.25 3.28 -2.83
N LEU A 47 17.00 3.04 -3.92
CA LEU A 47 17.31 4.06 -4.91
C LEU A 47 16.04 4.64 -5.55
N ALA A 48 15.10 3.79 -5.94
CA ALA A 48 13.83 4.20 -6.53
C ALA A 48 13.04 5.09 -5.57
N LYS A 49 12.97 4.75 -4.27
CA LYS A 49 12.32 5.60 -3.26
C LYS A 49 12.95 6.99 -3.18
N ILE A 50 14.27 7.07 -3.19
CA ILE A 50 14.98 8.36 -3.18
C ILE A 50 14.68 9.16 -4.45
N MET A 51 14.76 8.52 -5.63
CA MET A 51 14.49 9.16 -6.92
C MET A 51 13.04 9.64 -7.06
N LEU A 52 12.08 8.93 -6.46
CA LEU A 52 10.67 9.35 -6.43
C LEU A 52 10.47 10.69 -5.69
N HIS A 53 11.23 10.98 -4.63
CA HIS A 53 11.16 12.29 -3.98
C HIS A 53 11.61 13.42 -4.92
N PHE A 54 12.69 13.21 -5.68
CA PHE A 54 13.15 14.17 -6.69
C PHE A 54 12.16 14.32 -7.85
N LYS A 55 11.58 13.20 -8.33
CA LYS A 55 10.50 13.23 -9.31
C LYS A 55 9.37 14.14 -8.84
N ASN A 56 8.91 13.97 -7.60
CA ASN A 56 7.83 14.77 -7.03
C ASN A 56 8.22 16.25 -6.91
N LEU A 57 9.45 16.56 -6.51
CA LEU A 57 9.96 17.92 -6.44
C LEU A 57 10.00 18.59 -7.83
N PHE A 58 10.53 17.91 -8.85
CA PHE A 58 10.59 18.43 -10.21
C PHE A 58 9.19 18.57 -10.82
N LEU A 59 8.27 17.67 -10.49
CA LEU A 59 6.88 17.76 -10.93
C LEU A 59 6.21 19.03 -10.39
N ILE A 60 6.46 19.41 -9.13
CA ILE A 60 5.97 20.69 -8.57
C ILE A 60 6.51 21.87 -9.38
N GLY A 61 7.83 21.88 -9.68
CA GLY A 61 8.44 22.91 -10.52
C GLY A 61 7.85 22.94 -11.93
N PHE A 62 7.56 21.78 -12.51
CA PHE A 62 6.95 21.66 -13.83
C PHE A 62 5.52 22.23 -13.83
N PHE A 63 4.68 21.86 -12.87
CA PHE A 63 3.33 22.43 -12.73
C PHE A 63 3.37 23.95 -12.50
N LEU A 64 4.31 24.43 -11.69
CA LEU A 64 4.50 25.86 -11.47
C LEU A 64 4.86 26.57 -12.78
N THR A 65 5.76 25.98 -13.57
CA THR A 65 6.19 26.54 -14.87
C THR A 65 5.04 26.63 -15.86
N ILE A 66 4.19 25.61 -15.95
CA ILE A 66 2.98 25.66 -16.79
C ILE A 66 2.02 26.74 -16.30
N GLY A 67 1.78 26.81 -14.98
CA GLY A 67 0.90 27.81 -14.38
C GLY A 67 1.37 29.25 -14.62
N LEU A 68 2.68 29.47 -14.67
CA LEU A 68 3.30 30.76 -15.03
C LEU A 68 3.21 31.07 -16.52
N SER A 69 3.11 30.05 -17.38
CA SER A 69 3.01 30.20 -18.84
C SER A 69 1.63 30.69 -19.28
N GLY A 70 0.60 30.56 -18.42
CA GLY A 70 -0.72 31.12 -18.64
C GLY A 70 -1.79 30.45 -17.77
N LEU A 71 -2.85 31.19 -17.44
CA LEU A 71 -4.03 30.63 -16.78
C LEU A 71 -4.90 29.89 -17.80
N PRO A 72 -5.49 28.74 -17.42
CA PRO A 72 -6.42 28.03 -18.29
C PRO A 72 -7.68 28.86 -18.51
N GLY A 73 -8.11 28.97 -19.76
CA GLY A 73 -9.42 29.50 -20.10
C GLY A 73 -10.54 28.47 -19.88
N PRO A 74 -11.80 28.87 -20.08
CA PRO A 74 -12.95 27.97 -19.94
C PRO A 74 -12.89 26.76 -20.88
N ARG A 75 -12.31 26.94 -22.07
CA ARG A 75 -12.17 25.88 -23.08
C ARG A 75 -11.18 24.81 -22.64
N GLU A 76 -10.00 25.20 -22.18
CA GLU A 76 -8.95 24.30 -21.72
C GLU A 76 -9.42 23.51 -20.50
N PHE A 77 -10.10 24.19 -19.57
CA PHE A 77 -10.73 23.56 -18.42
C PHE A 77 -11.79 22.53 -18.83
N GLY A 78 -12.66 22.87 -19.79
CA GLY A 78 -13.68 21.96 -20.31
C GLY A 78 -13.09 20.71 -20.96
N ILE A 79 -12.02 20.85 -21.75
CA ILE A 79 -11.32 19.72 -22.38
C ILE A 79 -10.65 18.86 -21.30
N ALA A 80 -9.96 19.46 -20.33
CA ALA A 80 -9.32 18.74 -19.24
C ALA A 80 -10.34 17.91 -18.44
N LEU A 81 -11.50 18.48 -18.14
CA LEU A 81 -12.58 17.77 -17.46
C LEU A 81 -13.12 16.60 -18.30
N LEU A 82 -13.31 16.81 -19.61
CA LEU A 82 -13.73 15.75 -20.53
C LEU A 82 -12.73 14.60 -20.56
N LEU A 83 -11.42 14.90 -20.56
CA LEU A 83 -10.40 13.87 -20.43
C LEU A 83 -10.56 13.12 -19.11
N THR A 84 -10.67 13.79 -17.98
CA THR A 84 -10.89 13.14 -16.67
C THR A 84 -12.12 12.22 -16.65
N LEU A 85 -13.18 12.54 -17.39
CA LEU A 85 -14.36 11.67 -17.53
C LEU A 85 -14.10 10.35 -18.28
N ILE A 86 -12.93 10.18 -18.91
CA ILE A 86 -12.47 8.90 -19.48
C ILE A 86 -11.97 7.96 -18.38
N MET A 87 -11.63 8.46 -17.18
CA MET A 87 -11.10 7.62 -16.10
C MET A 87 -12.03 6.48 -15.65
N PRO A 88 -13.35 6.69 -15.46
CA PRO A 88 -14.28 5.60 -15.18
C PRO A 88 -14.29 4.52 -16.28
N PHE A 89 -14.09 4.90 -17.54
CA PHE A 89 -13.97 3.95 -18.64
C PHE A 89 -12.66 3.15 -18.55
N LYS A 90 -11.52 3.81 -18.24
CA LYS A 90 -10.25 3.11 -17.95
C LYS A 90 -10.41 2.15 -16.78
N PHE A 91 -11.11 2.55 -15.73
CA PHE A 91 -11.39 1.70 -14.58
C PHE A 91 -12.14 0.46 -15.00
N LEU A 92 -13.25 0.61 -15.73
CA LEU A 92 -14.04 -0.52 -16.20
C LEU A 92 -13.23 -1.45 -17.12
N LEU A 93 -12.42 -0.88 -18.01
CA LEU A 93 -11.52 -1.62 -18.89
C LEU A 93 -10.53 -2.47 -18.08
N PHE A 94 -9.79 -1.86 -17.16
CA PHE A 94 -8.81 -2.58 -16.35
C PHE A 94 -9.46 -3.58 -15.41
N PHE A 95 -10.58 -3.23 -14.76
CA PHE A 95 -11.32 -4.14 -13.90
C PHE A 95 -11.77 -5.39 -14.66
N THR A 96 -12.32 -5.20 -15.86
CA THR A 96 -12.74 -6.32 -16.72
C THR A 96 -11.55 -7.16 -17.14
N ILE A 97 -10.43 -6.55 -17.53
CA ILE A 97 -9.22 -7.29 -17.90
C ILE A 97 -8.72 -8.12 -16.70
N LEU A 98 -8.55 -7.49 -15.54
CA LEU A 98 -7.96 -8.11 -14.35
C LEU A 98 -8.82 -9.27 -13.81
N THR A 99 -10.15 -9.13 -13.81
CA THR A 99 -11.07 -10.22 -13.43
C THR A 99 -11.02 -11.40 -14.41
N ARG A 100 -10.79 -11.14 -15.71
CA ARG A 100 -10.55 -12.19 -16.73
C ARG A 100 -9.16 -12.84 -16.62
N PHE A 101 -8.22 -12.18 -15.97
CA PHE A 101 -6.95 -12.77 -15.54
C PHE A 101 -7.04 -13.46 -14.17
N HIS A 102 -8.25 -13.81 -13.72
CA HIS A 102 -8.49 -14.60 -12.51
C HIS A 102 -8.04 -13.92 -11.20
N LEU A 103 -7.99 -12.58 -11.18
CA LEU A 103 -7.88 -11.82 -9.93
C LEU A 103 -9.25 -11.72 -9.25
N ARG A 104 -9.25 -11.68 -7.92
CA ARG A 104 -10.46 -11.41 -7.12
C ARG A 104 -11.03 -10.04 -7.47
N ALA A 105 -12.35 -9.87 -7.31
CA ALA A 105 -13.02 -8.60 -7.56
C ALA A 105 -12.42 -7.46 -6.73
N ARG A 106 -12.05 -7.71 -5.46
CA ARG A 106 -11.36 -6.73 -4.60
C ARG A 106 -10.04 -6.28 -5.22
N THR A 107 -9.15 -7.22 -5.49
CA THR A 107 -7.80 -6.96 -6.03
C THR A 107 -7.92 -6.26 -7.39
N ALA A 108 -8.78 -6.76 -8.28
CA ALA A 108 -9.04 -6.14 -9.57
C ALA A 108 -9.55 -4.70 -9.45
N MET A 109 -10.46 -4.41 -8.52
CA MET A 109 -10.98 -3.06 -8.29
C MET A 109 -9.88 -2.11 -7.79
N LEU A 110 -9.14 -2.49 -6.76
CA LEU A 110 -8.08 -1.65 -6.18
C LEU A 110 -6.97 -1.38 -7.22
N THR A 111 -6.56 -2.42 -7.95
CA THR A 111 -5.57 -2.27 -9.03
C THR A 111 -6.12 -1.42 -10.18
N ALA A 112 -7.38 -1.60 -10.59
CA ALA A 112 -8.00 -0.80 -11.65
C ALA A 112 -8.13 0.67 -11.26
N LEU A 113 -8.48 0.99 -10.02
CA LEU A 113 -8.51 2.38 -9.52
C LEU A 113 -7.13 3.04 -9.63
N ASN A 114 -6.08 2.33 -9.22
CA ASN A 114 -4.70 2.80 -9.32
C ASN A 114 -4.25 3.00 -10.78
N LEU A 115 -4.56 2.08 -11.69
CA LEU A 115 -4.21 2.16 -13.11
C LEU A 115 -5.04 3.18 -13.90
N SER A 116 -6.19 3.58 -13.37
CA SER A 116 -7.06 4.59 -14.02
C SER A 116 -6.48 5.98 -13.95
N ASN A 117 -5.66 6.28 -12.94
CA ASN A 117 -4.98 7.56 -12.78
C ASN A 117 -4.09 7.87 -14.02
N TYR A 118 -3.94 9.16 -14.33
CA TYR A 118 -3.01 9.57 -15.37
C TYR A 118 -1.59 9.57 -14.84
N SER A 119 -0.66 9.24 -15.74
CA SER A 119 0.76 9.15 -15.45
C SER A 119 1.42 10.49 -15.66
N GLU A 120 2.37 10.85 -14.80
CA GLU A 120 3.15 12.09 -14.95
C GLU A 120 4.01 12.07 -16.21
N PHE A 121 4.34 10.88 -16.72
CA PHE A 121 5.02 10.73 -17.99
C PHE A 121 4.22 11.30 -19.17
N GLY A 122 2.89 11.38 -19.08
CA GLY A 122 2.06 12.02 -20.10
C GLY A 122 2.39 13.50 -20.29
N LEU A 123 2.83 14.16 -19.22
CA LEU A 123 3.26 15.56 -19.21
C LEU A 123 4.59 15.76 -19.94
N ILE A 124 5.52 14.81 -19.77
CA ILE A 124 6.81 14.79 -20.49
C ILE A 124 6.55 14.58 -21.99
N VAL A 125 5.69 13.63 -22.36
CA VAL A 125 5.31 13.39 -23.76
C VAL A 125 4.65 14.63 -24.38
N ALA A 126 3.77 15.31 -23.64
CA ALA A 126 3.16 16.56 -24.07
C ALA A 126 4.21 17.65 -24.31
N ALA A 127 5.17 17.80 -23.40
CA ALA A 127 6.26 18.79 -23.52
C ALA A 127 7.11 18.52 -24.76
N ILE A 128 7.49 17.27 -25.00
CA ILE A 128 8.20 16.86 -26.21
C ILE A 128 7.36 17.18 -27.45
N GLY A 129 6.05 16.89 -27.42
CA GLY A 129 5.14 17.21 -28.51
C GLY A 129 5.07 18.70 -28.82
N VAL A 130 5.07 19.57 -27.81
CA VAL A 130 5.12 21.03 -27.99
C VAL A 130 6.47 21.47 -28.55
N THR A 131 7.58 20.96 -28.01
CA THR A 131 8.92 21.29 -28.51
C THR A 131 9.14 20.88 -29.97
N ASN A 132 8.51 19.78 -30.41
CA ASN A 132 8.55 19.33 -31.81
C ASN A 132 7.43 19.94 -32.68
N ALA A 133 6.67 20.92 -32.15
CA ALA A 133 5.55 21.57 -32.82
C ALA A 133 4.41 20.62 -33.28
N TRP A 134 4.30 19.44 -32.67
CA TRP A 134 3.17 18.51 -32.89
C TRP A 134 1.94 18.90 -32.08
N LEU A 135 2.14 19.60 -30.96
CA LEU A 135 1.09 20.10 -30.07
C LEU A 135 1.27 21.61 -29.87
N SER A 136 0.16 22.33 -29.71
CA SER A 136 0.20 23.72 -29.23
C SER A 136 0.47 23.77 -27.72
N ASN A 137 0.98 24.90 -27.23
CA ASN A 137 1.26 25.11 -25.81
C ASN A 137 -0.01 24.94 -24.93
N GLU A 138 -1.20 25.24 -25.47
CA GLU A 138 -2.49 24.99 -24.79
C GLU A 138 -2.63 23.55 -24.30
N TRP A 139 -2.11 22.56 -25.03
CA TRP A 139 -2.17 21.15 -24.63
C TRP A 139 -1.35 20.82 -23.40
N LEU A 140 -0.26 21.54 -23.13
CA LEU A 140 0.49 21.37 -21.89
C LEU A 140 -0.37 21.76 -20.69
N VAL A 141 -1.11 22.86 -20.79
CA VAL A 141 -2.04 23.32 -19.75
C VAL A 141 -3.19 22.32 -19.57
N ILE A 142 -3.80 21.85 -20.68
CA ILE A 142 -4.89 20.87 -20.65
C ILE A 142 -4.46 19.56 -19.97
N ILE A 143 -3.30 19.01 -20.36
CA ILE A 143 -2.80 17.73 -19.83
C ILE A 143 -2.40 17.87 -18.36
N ALA A 144 -1.82 19.01 -17.98
CA ALA A 144 -1.50 19.30 -16.58
C ALA A 144 -2.75 19.38 -15.70
N LEU A 145 -3.81 20.03 -16.18
CA LEU A 145 -5.09 20.07 -15.48
C LEU A 145 -5.72 18.68 -15.37
N ALA A 146 -5.76 17.92 -16.47
CA ALA A 146 -6.33 16.57 -16.47
C ALA A 146 -5.58 15.64 -15.49
N LEU A 147 -4.24 15.74 -15.43
CA LEU A 147 -3.40 15.02 -14.47
C LEU A 147 -3.67 15.46 -13.02
N SER A 148 -3.85 16.76 -12.78
CA SER A 148 -4.18 17.27 -11.45
C SER A 148 -5.57 16.81 -10.98
N PHE A 149 -6.56 16.81 -11.88
CA PHE A 149 -7.90 16.27 -11.58
C PHE A 149 -7.86 14.76 -11.34
N SER A 150 -7.03 14.02 -12.08
CA SER A 150 -6.88 12.57 -11.84
C SER A 150 -6.25 12.28 -10.49
N PHE A 151 -5.34 13.13 -9.99
CA PHE A 151 -4.80 13.02 -8.63
C PHE A 151 -5.84 13.31 -7.55
N ILE A 152 -6.68 14.34 -7.75
CA ILE A 152 -7.79 14.63 -6.82
C ILE A 152 -8.75 13.44 -6.79
N TYR A 153 -9.13 12.91 -7.95
CA TYR A 153 -9.93 11.70 -8.07
C TYR A 153 -9.25 10.54 -7.31
N ALA A 154 -8.01 10.19 -7.65
CA ALA A 154 -7.30 9.08 -7.04
C ALA A 154 -7.19 9.21 -5.51
N SER A 155 -6.92 10.41 -4.99
CA SER A 155 -6.83 10.69 -3.55
C SER A 155 -8.16 10.42 -2.83
N ILE A 156 -9.28 10.90 -3.38
CA ILE A 156 -10.61 10.66 -2.81
C ILE A 156 -10.91 9.16 -2.80
N PHE A 157 -10.72 8.47 -3.92
CA PHE A 157 -11.03 7.04 -4.06
C PHE A 157 -10.14 6.15 -3.19
N SER A 158 -8.83 6.42 -3.13
CA SER A 158 -7.90 5.68 -2.27
C SER A 158 -8.26 5.83 -0.79
N SER A 159 -8.66 7.03 -0.35
CA SER A 159 -9.06 7.25 1.06
C SER A 159 -10.34 6.48 1.46
N MET A 160 -11.12 6.03 0.49
CA MET A 160 -12.40 5.36 0.69
C MET A 160 -12.42 3.92 0.16
N GLU A 161 -11.26 3.36 -0.20
CA GLU A 161 -11.19 2.14 -1.01
C GLU A 161 -11.91 0.94 -0.38
N HIS A 162 -11.70 0.69 0.92
CA HIS A 162 -12.36 -0.40 1.64
C HIS A 162 -13.88 -0.20 1.71
N ARG A 163 -14.33 1.03 2.02
CA ARG A 163 -15.75 1.38 2.09
C ARG A 163 -16.42 1.28 0.73
N LEU A 164 -15.69 1.63 -0.33
CA LEU A 164 -16.18 1.57 -1.69
C LEU A 164 -16.34 0.12 -2.14
N TYR A 165 -15.36 -0.72 -1.85
CA TYR A 165 -15.44 -2.15 -2.13
C TYR A 165 -16.64 -2.77 -1.40
N ALA A 166 -16.75 -2.60 -0.09
CA ALA A 166 -17.88 -3.12 0.70
C ALA A 166 -19.25 -2.66 0.17
N ARG A 167 -19.36 -1.41 -0.31
CA ARG A 167 -20.61 -0.87 -0.87
C ARG A 167 -20.97 -1.47 -2.23
N PHE A 168 -19.98 -1.67 -3.09
CA PHE A 168 -20.20 -2.12 -4.47
C PHE A 168 -19.94 -3.62 -4.68
N GLU A 169 -19.58 -4.32 -3.63
CA GLU A 169 -19.20 -5.74 -3.63
C GLU A 169 -20.19 -6.62 -4.41
N HIS A 170 -21.49 -6.47 -4.13
CA HIS A 170 -22.57 -7.22 -4.79
C HIS A 170 -22.64 -7.01 -6.32
N LEU A 171 -22.15 -5.88 -6.83
CA LEU A 171 -22.05 -5.60 -8.27
C LEU A 171 -20.73 -6.11 -8.86
N LEU A 172 -19.69 -6.24 -8.05
CA LEU A 172 -18.34 -6.58 -8.49
C LEU A 172 -18.09 -8.10 -8.48
N LEU A 173 -18.60 -8.81 -7.46
CA LEU A 173 -18.45 -10.26 -7.32
C LEU A 173 -18.92 -11.08 -8.54
N PRO A 174 -20.00 -10.73 -9.26
CA PRO A 174 -20.41 -11.47 -10.46
C PRO A 174 -19.37 -11.46 -11.60
N PHE A 175 -18.40 -10.54 -11.57
CA PHE A 175 -17.31 -10.50 -12.54
C PHE A 175 -16.12 -11.38 -12.14
N GLU A 176 -16.08 -11.83 -10.88
CA GLU A 176 -15.03 -12.67 -10.39
C GLU A 176 -15.10 -14.07 -11.03
N SER A 177 -13.94 -14.60 -11.40
CA SER A 177 -13.85 -15.96 -11.93
C SER A 177 -13.92 -16.99 -10.81
N ASP A 178 -14.56 -18.13 -11.05
CA ASP A 178 -14.55 -19.27 -10.10
C ASP A 178 -13.13 -19.80 -9.85
N THR A 179 -12.25 -19.68 -10.85
CA THR A 179 -10.82 -19.96 -10.74
C THR A 179 -10.07 -18.68 -10.40
N ARG A 180 -9.22 -18.72 -9.38
CA ARG A 180 -8.40 -17.59 -8.92
C ARG A 180 -6.91 -17.87 -9.13
N LEU A 181 -6.12 -16.82 -9.25
CA LEU A 181 -4.66 -16.93 -9.15
C LEU A 181 -4.27 -17.40 -7.75
N ALA A 182 -3.33 -18.33 -7.66
CA ALA A 182 -2.87 -18.90 -6.38
C ALA A 182 -2.34 -17.82 -5.42
N GLU A 183 -1.76 -16.75 -5.97
CA GLU A 183 -1.25 -15.61 -5.21
C GLU A 183 -2.36 -14.67 -4.69
N ASP A 184 -3.59 -14.78 -5.21
CA ASP A 184 -4.74 -13.96 -4.82
C ASP A 184 -5.81 -14.79 -4.08
N GLU A 185 -5.56 -16.08 -3.86
CA GLU A 185 -6.42 -16.93 -3.05
C GLU A 185 -6.38 -16.55 -1.57
N ILE A 186 -7.54 -16.69 -0.92
CA ILE A 186 -7.67 -16.45 0.52
C ILE A 186 -7.21 -17.71 1.24
N VAL A 187 -6.09 -17.58 1.95
CA VAL A 187 -5.56 -18.68 2.78
C VAL A 187 -6.33 -18.70 4.10
N THR A 188 -6.99 -19.82 4.39
CA THR A 188 -7.73 -19.99 5.65
C THR A 188 -6.80 -20.31 6.82
N PRO A 189 -7.08 -19.82 8.03
CA PRO A 189 -6.26 -20.08 9.21
C PRO A 189 -6.40 -21.51 9.75
N GLY A 190 -7.26 -22.36 9.18
CA GLY A 190 -7.51 -23.73 9.66
C GLY A 190 -8.08 -23.73 11.08
N ASP A 191 -7.56 -24.60 11.94
CA ASP A 191 -8.03 -24.76 13.32
C ASP A 191 -7.50 -23.74 14.37
N ALA A 192 -7.03 -22.57 13.94
CA ALA A 192 -6.48 -21.57 14.85
C ALA A 192 -7.55 -21.02 15.81
N GLU A 193 -7.20 -20.77 17.08
CA GLU A 193 -8.07 -20.09 18.05
C GLU A 193 -7.67 -18.61 18.25
N VAL A 194 -6.41 -18.26 17.95
CA VAL A 194 -5.86 -16.91 18.10
C VAL A 194 -5.29 -16.43 16.77
N LEU A 195 -5.78 -15.31 16.26
CA LEU A 195 -5.22 -14.64 15.07
C LEU A 195 -4.45 -13.39 15.48
N ILE A 196 -3.25 -13.21 14.92
CA ILE A 196 -2.41 -12.02 15.19
C ILE A 196 -2.09 -11.34 13.86
N PHE A 197 -2.68 -10.16 13.63
CA PHE A 197 -2.48 -9.38 12.42
C PHE A 197 -1.33 -8.40 12.58
N GLY A 198 -0.42 -8.38 11.61
CA GLY A 198 0.76 -7.52 11.60
C GLY A 198 1.93 -8.14 12.37
N LEU A 199 2.71 -8.99 11.71
CA LEU A 199 3.88 -9.68 12.28
C LEU A 199 5.15 -8.82 12.24
N GLY A 200 4.99 -7.50 12.45
CA GLY A 200 6.11 -6.60 12.63
C GLY A 200 6.77 -6.79 14.01
N ARG A 201 7.42 -5.72 14.50
CA ARG A 201 8.09 -5.75 15.81
C ARG A 201 7.15 -6.14 16.95
N THR A 202 5.95 -5.56 17.00
CA THR A 202 4.99 -5.82 18.07
C THR A 202 4.32 -7.18 17.90
N GLY A 203 3.63 -7.42 16.78
CA GLY A 203 2.89 -8.66 16.57
C GLY A 203 3.76 -9.91 16.48
N GLY A 204 5.00 -9.82 16.01
CA GLY A 204 5.94 -10.95 16.04
C GLY A 204 6.33 -11.36 17.47
N ASN A 205 6.51 -10.40 18.38
CA ASN A 205 6.75 -10.70 19.80
C ASN A 205 5.46 -11.20 20.48
N ALA A 206 4.30 -10.63 20.15
CA ALA A 206 3.01 -11.13 20.62
C ALA A 206 2.77 -12.58 20.18
N TYR A 207 3.08 -12.93 18.93
CA TYR A 207 2.98 -14.31 18.44
C TYR A 207 3.86 -15.26 19.26
N ARG A 208 5.12 -14.87 19.54
CA ARG A 208 6.01 -15.70 20.34
C ARG A 208 5.46 -15.93 21.75
N ALA A 209 5.02 -14.87 22.43
CA ALA A 209 4.46 -14.98 23.78
C ALA A 209 3.18 -15.83 23.79
N MET A 210 2.23 -15.56 22.88
CA MET A 210 0.97 -16.31 22.80
C MET A 210 1.20 -17.78 22.45
N ARG A 211 2.23 -18.09 21.66
CA ARG A 211 2.56 -19.49 21.33
C ARG A 211 2.97 -20.30 22.56
N GLU A 212 3.55 -19.68 23.59
CA GLU A 212 3.93 -20.39 24.83
C GLU A 212 2.69 -20.95 25.55
N ASP A 213 1.58 -20.19 25.56
CA ASP A 213 0.34 -20.59 26.23
C ASP A 213 -0.64 -21.38 25.33
N TYR A 214 -0.71 -21.04 24.04
CA TYR A 214 -1.73 -21.57 23.12
C TYR A 214 -1.19 -22.59 22.11
N GLY A 215 0.12 -22.74 21.98
CA GLY A 215 0.78 -23.67 21.07
C GLY A 215 0.47 -23.37 19.60
N ASP A 216 0.22 -24.42 18.81
CA ASP A 216 -0.02 -24.31 17.36
C ASP A 216 -1.41 -23.78 16.99
N ARG A 217 -2.23 -23.40 17.97
CA ARG A 217 -3.52 -22.72 17.79
C ARG A 217 -3.40 -21.22 17.55
N VAL A 218 -2.17 -20.68 17.62
CA VAL A 218 -1.89 -19.29 17.24
C VAL A 218 -1.54 -19.24 15.75
N CYS A 219 -2.20 -18.38 15.00
CA CYS A 219 -1.88 -18.11 13.60
C CYS A 219 -1.54 -16.63 13.40
N GLY A 220 -0.37 -16.37 12.83
CA GLY A 220 0.04 -15.03 12.43
C GLY A 220 -0.44 -14.68 11.02
N VAL A 221 -0.88 -13.44 10.82
CA VAL A 221 -1.35 -12.93 9.54
C VAL A 221 -0.57 -11.67 9.17
N ASP A 222 0.04 -11.64 7.98
CA ASP A 222 0.75 -10.46 7.48
C ASP A 222 0.56 -10.33 5.95
N TYR A 223 0.53 -9.10 5.45
CA TYR A 223 0.38 -8.84 4.01
C TYR A 223 1.70 -9.04 3.25
N ASP A 224 2.84 -8.92 3.93
CA ASP A 224 4.19 -9.01 3.36
C ASP A 224 4.62 -10.47 3.18
N GLN A 225 4.56 -10.95 1.93
CA GLN A 225 4.93 -12.32 1.57
C GLN A 225 6.35 -12.69 2.01
N THR A 226 7.31 -11.75 1.93
CA THR A 226 8.70 -12.01 2.32
C THR A 226 8.79 -12.35 3.81
N ARG A 227 7.99 -11.67 4.62
CA ARG A 227 7.93 -11.88 6.07
C ARG A 227 7.20 -13.16 6.42
N VAL A 228 6.08 -13.44 5.75
CA VAL A 228 5.36 -14.71 5.87
C VAL A 228 6.30 -15.88 5.59
N ASP A 229 7.05 -15.85 4.48
CA ASP A 229 7.99 -16.91 4.13
C ASP A 229 9.14 -17.05 5.14
N ALA A 230 9.65 -15.93 5.66
CA ALA A 230 10.67 -15.93 6.69
C ALA A 230 10.19 -16.61 7.99
N TYR A 231 8.97 -16.30 8.45
CA TYR A 231 8.40 -16.91 9.65
C TYR A 231 7.98 -18.36 9.44
N LYS A 232 7.49 -18.75 8.25
CA LYS A 232 7.25 -20.16 7.90
C LYS A 232 8.53 -20.99 8.03
N LYS A 233 9.68 -20.47 7.58
CA LYS A 233 10.99 -21.13 7.75
C LYS A 233 11.40 -21.32 9.21
N LEU A 234 10.88 -20.51 10.12
CA LEU A 234 11.06 -20.65 11.58
C LEU A 234 10.05 -21.60 12.23
N GLY A 235 9.22 -22.29 11.43
CA GLY A 235 8.18 -23.20 11.92
C GLY A 235 7.01 -22.48 12.58
N TRP A 236 6.78 -21.21 12.24
CA TRP A 236 5.61 -20.48 12.70
C TRP A 236 4.42 -20.77 11.78
N ARG A 237 3.24 -20.89 12.37
CA ARG A 237 1.97 -20.98 11.64
C ARG A 237 1.57 -19.58 11.20
N VAL A 238 1.95 -19.21 9.99
CA VAL A 238 1.67 -17.89 9.44
C VAL A 238 1.05 -17.98 8.05
N ILE A 239 0.09 -17.11 7.77
CA ILE A 239 -0.61 -17.01 6.50
C ILE A 239 -0.51 -15.58 5.96
N ARG A 240 -0.64 -15.45 4.63
CA ARG A 240 -0.77 -14.13 4.02
C ARG A 240 -2.22 -13.67 4.12
N GLY A 241 -2.43 -12.44 4.56
CA GLY A 241 -3.75 -11.85 4.69
C GLY A 241 -3.70 -10.38 5.09
N ASP A 242 -4.83 -9.70 4.93
CA ASP A 242 -5.02 -8.29 5.21
C ASP A 242 -6.22 -8.14 6.14
N ALA A 243 -6.03 -7.48 7.29
CA ALA A 243 -7.08 -7.27 8.28
C ALA A 243 -8.21 -6.35 7.80
N THR A 244 -8.00 -5.63 6.69
CA THR A 244 -8.98 -4.74 6.05
C THR A 244 -9.70 -5.41 4.86
N ASP A 245 -9.44 -6.70 4.63
CA ASP A 245 -10.06 -7.47 3.56
C ASP A 245 -11.34 -8.15 4.04
N ALA A 246 -12.49 -7.60 3.63
CA ALA A 246 -13.81 -8.16 3.93
C ALA A 246 -13.98 -9.59 3.39
N ASP A 247 -13.30 -9.95 2.29
CA ASP A 247 -13.37 -11.31 1.75
C ASP A 247 -12.65 -12.29 2.68
N PHE A 248 -11.53 -11.87 3.27
CA PHE A 248 -10.79 -12.68 4.25
C PHE A 248 -11.68 -13.00 5.45
N TRP A 249 -12.34 -12.00 6.03
CA TRP A 249 -13.18 -12.20 7.21
C TRP A 249 -14.38 -13.10 6.95
N ARG A 250 -14.96 -13.05 5.75
CA ARG A 250 -16.08 -13.94 5.39
C ARG A 250 -15.66 -15.38 5.12
N ALA A 251 -14.40 -15.60 4.74
CA ALA A 251 -13.87 -16.93 4.47
C ALA A 251 -13.48 -17.71 5.74
N ILE A 252 -13.41 -17.05 6.90
CA ILE A 252 -13.03 -17.70 8.16
C ILE A 252 -14.25 -18.05 9.02
N ASP A 253 -14.16 -19.16 9.75
CA ASP A 253 -15.16 -19.51 10.76
C ASP A 253 -14.94 -18.67 12.03
N HIS A 254 -15.78 -17.66 12.20
CA HIS A 254 -15.75 -16.75 13.35
C HIS A 254 -15.99 -17.45 14.70
N GLN A 255 -16.63 -18.62 14.74
CA GLN A 255 -16.88 -19.33 16.01
C GLN A 255 -15.62 -20.01 16.54
N GLN A 256 -14.71 -20.39 15.65
CA GLN A 256 -13.47 -21.05 16.01
C GLN A 256 -12.42 -20.06 16.55
N ILE A 257 -12.39 -18.84 16.00
CA ILE A 257 -11.48 -17.79 16.47
C ILE A 257 -12.00 -17.20 17.78
N ARG A 258 -11.25 -17.37 18.86
CA ARG A 258 -11.59 -16.84 20.20
C ARG A 258 -11.00 -15.47 20.45
N MET A 259 -9.85 -15.19 19.85
CA MET A 259 -9.13 -13.94 20.02
C MET A 259 -8.52 -13.46 18.70
N VAL A 260 -8.70 -12.17 18.40
CA VAL A 260 -8.00 -11.47 17.34
C VAL A 260 -7.15 -10.36 17.98
N MET A 261 -5.86 -10.36 17.67
CA MET A 261 -4.91 -9.33 18.09
C MET A 261 -4.49 -8.51 16.86
N LEU A 262 -4.79 -7.21 16.89
CA LEU A 262 -4.50 -6.28 15.81
C LEU A 262 -3.26 -5.46 16.15
N ALA A 263 -2.12 -5.83 15.56
CA ALA A 263 -0.82 -5.21 15.72
C ALA A 263 -0.34 -4.54 14.41
N LEU A 264 -1.28 -3.92 13.68
CA LEU A 264 -1.02 -3.25 12.41
C LEU A 264 -0.23 -1.94 12.62
N PRO A 265 0.56 -1.49 11.63
CA PRO A 265 1.41 -0.30 11.77
C PRO A 265 0.61 1.01 11.92
N SER A 266 -0.61 1.06 11.40
CA SER A 266 -1.44 2.28 11.36
C SER A 266 -2.66 2.15 12.26
N PHE A 267 -2.96 3.21 13.03
CA PHE A 267 -4.20 3.32 13.79
C PHE A 267 -5.44 3.15 12.92
N ASN A 268 -5.43 3.73 11.71
CA ASN A 268 -6.59 3.66 10.81
C ASN A 268 -6.85 2.22 10.31
N GLU A 269 -5.79 1.44 10.10
CA GLU A 269 -5.92 0.02 9.72
C GLU A 269 -6.49 -0.80 10.88
N ASN A 270 -5.99 -0.60 12.11
CA ASN A 270 -6.56 -1.24 13.30
C ASN A 270 -8.03 -0.85 13.48
N LEU A 271 -8.36 0.43 13.35
CA LEU A 271 -9.74 0.92 13.48
C LEU A 271 -10.68 0.34 12.40
N ALA A 272 -10.19 0.23 11.16
CA ALA A 272 -10.94 -0.39 10.06
C ALA A 272 -11.18 -1.88 10.34
N ALA A 273 -10.15 -2.62 10.75
CA ALA A 273 -10.26 -4.04 11.07
C ALA A 273 -11.21 -4.33 12.24
N VAL A 274 -11.18 -3.51 13.31
CA VAL A 274 -12.14 -3.63 14.43
C VAL A 274 -13.58 -3.48 13.92
N LYS A 275 -13.84 -2.44 13.11
CA LYS A 275 -15.18 -2.20 12.55
C LYS A 275 -15.63 -3.34 11.64
N GLU A 276 -14.73 -3.83 10.80
CA GLU A 276 -15.01 -4.94 9.88
C GLU A 276 -15.40 -6.20 10.65
N LEU A 277 -14.59 -6.60 11.63
CA LEU A 277 -14.84 -7.73 12.53
C LEU A 277 -16.20 -7.64 13.21
N ARG A 278 -16.53 -6.47 13.78
CA ARG A 278 -17.82 -6.27 14.45
C ARG A 278 -18.99 -6.24 13.47
N SER A 279 -18.81 -5.66 12.28
CA SER A 279 -19.85 -5.67 11.25
C SER A 279 -20.12 -7.09 10.71
N ALA A 280 -19.09 -7.94 10.66
CA ALA A 280 -19.18 -9.35 10.30
C ALA A 280 -19.78 -10.22 11.43
N GLY A 281 -20.07 -9.63 12.60
CA GLY A 281 -20.65 -10.35 13.73
C GLY A 281 -19.67 -11.22 14.50
N TYR A 282 -18.36 -10.92 14.44
CA TYR A 282 -17.34 -11.65 15.20
C TYR A 282 -17.61 -11.57 16.72
N PRO A 283 -17.86 -12.71 17.40
CA PRO A 283 -18.27 -12.72 18.80
C PRO A 283 -17.08 -12.79 19.77
N GLY A 284 -15.88 -13.06 19.28
CA GLY A 284 -14.70 -13.26 20.11
C GLY A 284 -14.04 -11.96 20.58
N PHE A 285 -12.96 -12.13 21.32
CA PHE A 285 -12.20 -11.03 21.90
C PHE A 285 -11.35 -10.32 20.84
N ILE A 286 -11.35 -8.99 20.84
CA ILE A 286 -10.51 -8.15 19.98
C ILE A 286 -9.57 -7.31 20.85
N ALA A 287 -8.27 -7.57 20.74
CA ALA A 287 -7.22 -6.71 21.26
C ALA A 287 -6.61 -5.88 20.13
N ALA A 288 -6.34 -4.60 20.36
CA ALA A 288 -5.70 -3.74 19.36
C ALA A 288 -4.56 -2.91 19.96
N THR A 289 -3.53 -2.64 19.16
CA THR A 289 -2.43 -1.76 19.56
C THR A 289 -2.68 -0.32 19.12
N ALA A 290 -2.27 0.63 19.94
CA ALA A 290 -2.31 2.07 19.70
C ALA A 290 -0.95 2.71 19.98
N HIS A 291 -0.65 3.83 19.34
CA HIS A 291 0.53 4.64 19.62
C HIS A 291 0.25 5.72 20.68
N PHE A 292 -0.99 6.19 20.73
CA PHE A 292 -1.43 7.26 21.63
C PHE A 292 -2.65 6.83 22.45
N ASP A 293 -2.90 7.51 23.57
CA ASP A 293 -3.98 7.13 24.48
C ASP A 293 -5.38 7.52 23.96
N ASP A 294 -5.49 8.57 23.15
CA ASP A 294 -6.73 8.95 22.47
C ASP A 294 -7.13 7.92 21.39
N GLU A 295 -6.16 7.30 20.73
CA GLU A 295 -6.38 6.19 19.80
C GLU A 295 -6.99 4.97 20.51
N ARG A 296 -6.57 4.66 21.74
CA ARG A 296 -7.12 3.54 22.52
C ARG A 296 -8.62 3.70 22.74
N ALA A 297 -9.03 4.86 23.25
CA ALA A 297 -10.43 5.16 23.51
C ALA A 297 -11.29 5.05 22.24
N ARG A 298 -10.73 5.43 21.09
CA ARG A 298 -11.40 5.32 19.78
C ARG A 298 -11.53 3.89 19.28
N LEU A 299 -10.54 3.03 19.52
CA LEU A 299 -10.59 1.60 19.17
C LEU A 299 -11.63 0.87 20.03
N GLU A 300 -11.64 1.13 21.34
CA GLU A 300 -12.63 0.57 22.28
C GLU A 300 -14.05 1.03 21.94
N SER A 301 -14.23 2.32 21.63
CA SER A 301 -15.52 2.87 21.17
C SER A 301 -15.99 2.27 19.84
N ALA A 302 -15.07 1.78 19.00
CA ALA A 302 -15.39 1.10 17.75
C ALA A 302 -15.71 -0.39 17.94
N GLY A 303 -15.52 -0.92 19.16
CA GLY A 303 -15.88 -2.28 19.54
C GLY A 303 -14.69 -3.20 19.83
N ALA A 304 -13.46 -2.70 19.96
CA ALA A 304 -12.37 -3.50 20.52
C ALA A 304 -12.62 -3.76 22.01
N ASP A 305 -12.36 -4.97 22.49
CA ASP A 305 -12.54 -5.31 23.91
C ASP A 305 -11.40 -4.77 24.77
N ALA A 306 -10.21 -4.61 24.18
CA ALA A 306 -9.07 -3.95 24.81
C ALA A 306 -8.19 -3.25 23.78
N ALA A 307 -7.74 -2.03 24.11
CA ALA A 307 -6.70 -1.35 23.36
C ALA A 307 -5.50 -1.03 24.25
N PHE A 308 -4.28 -1.24 23.72
CA PHE A 308 -3.03 -1.08 24.48
C PHE A 308 -2.09 -0.09 23.80
N ASN A 309 -1.48 0.81 24.60
CA ASN A 309 -0.45 1.71 24.11
C ASN A 309 0.88 0.95 24.00
N ILE A 310 1.43 0.83 22.80
CA ILE A 310 2.64 0.03 22.55
C ILE A 310 3.85 0.51 23.37
N PHE A 311 3.98 1.81 23.62
CA PHE A 311 5.12 2.37 24.34
C PHE A 311 4.97 2.17 25.85
N ALA A 312 3.74 2.26 26.36
CA ALA A 312 3.46 1.95 27.75
C ALA A 312 3.74 0.48 28.07
N GLU A 313 3.25 -0.45 27.23
CA GLU A 313 3.50 -1.88 27.39
C GLU A 313 4.99 -2.24 27.21
N ALA A 314 5.66 -1.65 26.22
CA ALA A 314 7.09 -1.83 26.04
C ALA A 314 7.90 -1.31 27.24
N GLY A 315 7.51 -0.16 27.80
CA GLY A 315 8.14 0.41 28.99
C GLY A 315 7.94 -0.46 30.25
N ALA A 316 6.71 -0.93 30.47
CA ALA A 316 6.40 -1.83 31.58
C ALA A 316 7.15 -3.17 31.44
N GLY A 317 7.13 -3.76 30.24
CA GLY A 317 7.89 -4.96 29.92
C GLY A 317 9.39 -4.77 30.14
N PHE A 318 9.96 -3.67 29.66
CA PHE A 318 11.38 -3.35 29.88
C PHE A 318 11.74 -3.27 31.37
N ALA A 319 10.94 -2.57 32.17
CA ALA A 319 11.16 -2.46 33.61
C ALA A 319 11.09 -3.83 34.31
N ALA A 320 10.13 -4.68 33.93
CA ALA A 320 9.99 -6.03 34.47
C ALA A 320 11.20 -6.93 34.12
N HIS A 321 11.65 -6.91 32.86
CA HIS A 321 12.82 -7.68 32.43
C HIS A 321 14.11 -7.20 33.11
N ALA A 322 14.27 -5.87 33.27
CA ALA A 322 15.43 -5.29 33.97
C ALA A 322 15.46 -5.72 35.44
N ARG A 323 14.31 -5.69 36.14
CA ARG A 323 14.19 -6.18 37.51
C ARG A 323 14.53 -7.66 37.61
N SER A 324 13.91 -8.50 36.78
CA SER A 324 14.16 -9.95 36.79
C SER A 324 15.63 -10.29 36.52
N SER A 325 16.29 -9.55 35.63
CA SER A 325 17.71 -9.74 35.31
C SER A 325 18.64 -9.28 36.43
N TYR A 326 18.27 -8.22 37.16
CA TYR A 326 19.01 -7.72 38.31
C TYR A 326 18.89 -8.63 39.53
N GLU A 327 17.69 -9.17 39.79
CA GLU A 327 17.39 -10.05 40.93
C GLU A 327 17.88 -11.49 40.71
N SER A 328 18.13 -11.90 39.46
CA SER A 328 18.74 -13.19 39.16
C SER A 328 20.21 -13.21 39.64
N PRO A 329 20.64 -14.18 40.47
CA PRO A 329 22.01 -14.24 40.95
C PRO A 329 22.96 -14.33 39.75
N ARG A 330 23.95 -13.43 39.71
CA ARG A 330 25.01 -13.45 38.69
C ARG A 330 25.62 -14.85 38.68
N ARG A 331 25.45 -15.60 37.58
CA ARG A 331 26.16 -16.86 37.35
C ARG A 331 27.67 -16.51 37.31
N THR A 332 28.36 -16.77 38.41
CA THR A 332 29.83 -16.75 38.51
C THR A 332 30.43 -17.91 37.73
#